data_AF-A0A0M4NWD2-F1
#
_entry.id   AF-A0A0M4NWD2-F1
#
_cell.length_a   1.000
_cell.length_b   1.000
_cell.length_c   1.000
_cell.angle_alpha   90.00
_cell.angle_beta   90.00
_cell.angle_gamma   90.00
#
_symmetry.space_group_name_H-M   'P 1'
#
loop_
_entity.id
_entity.type
_entity.pdbx_description
1 polymer ?
#
loop_
_entity_poly.entity_id
_entity_poly.type
_entity_poly.pdbx_seq_one_letter_code
_entity_poly.pdbx_strand_id
1 'polypeptide(L)'
;MSEQYNWPSSMLYHPTGDPINIKPIDNNESFGTDELETFIGGPIDHIKLDNGMLVINEQGKEMNLPLNDMASKNGYSLYGNLIFVPKIIQAEPVKFDIKNL
;
A
#
# COMPACT_ATOMS: atom_id res chain seq x y z
N MET A 1 0.40 -19.19 7.43
CA MET A 1 0.38 -18.75 6.02
C MET A 1 1.05 -17.39 5.97
N SER A 2 2.02 -17.19 5.08
CA SER A 2 2.58 -15.86 4.84
C SER A 2 1.48 -14.95 4.29
N GLU A 3 1.38 -13.72 4.82
CA GLU A 3 0.47 -12.74 4.24
C GLU A 3 0.95 -12.42 2.83
N GLN A 4 0.05 -12.51 1.85
CA GLN A 4 0.33 -12.17 0.46
C GLN A 4 -0.29 -10.81 0.15
N TYR A 5 0.46 -9.96 -0.55
CA TYR A 5 0.07 -8.60 -0.91
C TYR A 5 0.00 -8.47 -2.44
N ASN A 6 -0.99 -7.74 -2.93
CA ASN A 6 -1.19 -7.48 -4.35
C ASN A 6 -0.54 -6.15 -4.75
N TRP A 7 0.79 -6.19 -4.89
CA TRP A 7 1.60 -5.02 -5.27
C TRP A 7 1.19 -4.37 -6.59
N PRO A 8 0.79 -5.10 -7.65
CA PRO A 8 0.31 -4.46 -8.88
C PRO A 8 -0.96 -3.61 -8.73
N SER A 9 -1.70 -3.74 -7.62
CA SER A 9 -2.88 -2.94 -7.30
C SER A 9 -2.61 -1.87 -6.23
N SER A 10 -1.36 -1.40 -6.14
CA SER A 10 -0.96 -0.42 -5.13
C SER A 10 -1.38 1.00 -5.51
N MET A 11 -1.62 1.81 -4.49
CA MET A 11 -2.05 3.19 -4.65
C MET A 11 -1.15 4.15 -3.88
N LEU A 12 -0.59 5.13 -4.59
CA LEU A 12 0.20 6.22 -4.04
C LEU A 12 -0.71 7.36 -3.60
N TYR A 13 -0.52 7.79 -2.37
CA TYR A 13 -1.16 8.97 -1.78
C TYR A 13 -0.11 10.03 -1.54
N HIS A 14 -0.14 11.07 -2.36
CA HIS A 14 0.60 12.29 -2.06
C HIS A 14 0.02 12.98 -0.81
N PRO A 15 0.78 13.88 -0.15
CA PRO A 15 0.31 14.62 1.01
C PRO A 15 -1.01 15.34 0.75
N THR A 16 -1.21 15.80 -0.48
CA THR A 16 -2.42 16.43 -0.99
C THR A 16 -2.74 15.90 -2.38
N GLY A 17 -3.99 16.02 -2.81
CA GLY A 17 -4.43 15.63 -4.15
C GLY A 17 -5.04 14.23 -4.22
N ASP A 18 -5.29 13.79 -5.45
CA ASP A 18 -5.96 12.52 -5.73
C ASP A 18 -4.98 11.34 -5.69
N PRO A 19 -5.43 10.14 -5.27
CA PRO A 19 -4.60 8.95 -5.27
C PRO A 19 -4.20 8.51 -6.69
N ILE A 20 -3.00 7.95 -6.83
CA ILE A 20 -2.45 7.51 -8.11
C ILE A 20 -2.19 6.01 -8.08
N ASN A 21 -2.70 5.27 -9.07
CA ASN A 21 -2.35 3.86 -9.22
C ASN A 21 -0.89 3.72 -9.64
N ILE A 22 -0.14 2.91 -8.91
CA ILE A 22 1.26 2.59 -9.21
C ILE A 22 1.42 1.07 -9.34
N LYS A 23 2.41 0.65 -10.13
CA LYS A 23 2.75 -0.76 -10.31
C LYS A 23 4.27 -0.94 -10.35
N PRO A 24 4.79 -2.12 -9.97
CA PRO A 24 6.20 -2.42 -10.12
C PRO A 24 6.69 -2.26 -11.57
N ILE A 25 7.97 -1.91 -11.73
CA ILE A 25 8.59 -1.82 -13.06
C ILE A 25 8.57 -3.22 -13.71
N ASP A 26 8.52 -3.24 -15.05
CA ASP A 26 8.51 -4.46 -15.87
C ASP A 26 7.38 -5.45 -15.57
N ASN A 27 6.32 -5.00 -14.87
CA ASN A 27 5.22 -5.81 -14.38
C ASN A 27 5.66 -6.92 -13.41
N ASN A 28 6.68 -6.65 -12.58
CA ASN A 28 7.08 -7.54 -11.50
C ASN A 28 5.95 -7.80 -10.49
N GLU A 29 6.06 -8.90 -9.75
CA GLU A 29 5.08 -9.29 -8.71
C GLU A 29 5.15 -8.41 -7.45
N SER A 30 6.26 -7.71 -7.24
CA SER A 30 6.49 -6.81 -6.10
C SER A 30 7.39 -5.63 -6.49
N PHE A 31 7.30 -4.53 -5.74
CA PHE A 31 8.25 -3.42 -5.89
C PHE A 31 9.62 -3.79 -5.30
N GLY A 32 10.67 -3.24 -5.89
CA GLY A 32 12.00 -3.20 -5.26
C GLY A 32 12.06 -2.14 -4.16
N THR A 33 12.99 -2.27 -3.21
CA THR A 33 13.20 -1.27 -2.15
C THR A 33 13.48 0.11 -2.74
N ASP A 34 14.39 0.21 -3.70
CA ASP A 34 14.77 1.47 -4.35
C ASP A 34 13.57 2.14 -5.07
N GLU A 35 12.66 1.33 -5.63
CA GLU A 35 11.43 1.83 -6.24
C GLU A 35 10.50 2.46 -5.19
N LEU A 36 10.30 1.75 -4.07
CA LEU A 36 9.49 2.24 -2.96
C LEU A 36 10.08 3.51 -2.35
N GLU A 37 11.38 3.53 -2.09
CA GLU A 37 12.09 4.73 -1.57
C GLU A 37 11.97 5.92 -2.53
N THR A 38 11.98 5.68 -3.85
CA THR A 38 11.76 6.73 -4.85
C THR A 38 10.34 7.31 -4.77
N PHE A 39 9.32 6.47 -4.63
CA PHE A 39 7.94 6.94 -4.47
C PHE A 39 7.69 7.62 -3.12
N ILE A 40 8.27 7.09 -2.04
CA ILE A 40 8.07 7.56 -0.67
C ILE A 40 8.92 8.81 -0.37
N GLY A 41 10.06 8.97 -1.04
CA GLY A 41 10.97 10.10 -0.89
C GLY A 41 11.90 9.98 0.34
N GLY A 42 12.28 8.76 0.72
CA GLY A 42 13.17 8.49 1.86
C GLY A 42 13.09 7.05 2.36
N PRO A 43 13.73 6.74 3.51
CA PRO A 43 13.70 5.42 4.12
C PRO A 43 12.28 4.95 4.38
N ILE A 44 12.01 3.68 4.11
CA ILE A 44 10.67 3.10 4.20
C ILE A 44 10.46 2.30 5.48
N ASP A 45 9.23 2.38 6.01
CA ASP A 45 8.71 1.44 7.00
C ASP A 45 7.33 0.93 6.57
N HIS A 46 6.86 -0.16 7.20
CA HIS A 46 5.65 -0.86 6.85
C HIS A 46 4.67 -0.92 8.04
N ILE A 47 3.47 -0.38 7.85
CA ILE A 47 2.36 -0.53 8.80
C ILE A 47 1.37 -1.55 8.27
N LYS A 48 1.14 -2.62 9.04
CA LYS A 48 0.14 -3.63 8.70
C LYS A 48 -1.27 -3.15 9.06
N LEU A 49 -2.20 -3.41 8.15
CA LEU A 49 -3.63 -3.17 8.31
C LEU A 49 -4.38 -4.48 8.05
N ASP A 50 -5.65 -4.56 8.47
CA ASP A 50 -6.46 -5.77 8.26
C ASP A 50 -6.64 -6.11 6.77
N ASN A 51 -6.77 -5.08 5.93
CA ASN A 51 -7.04 -5.18 4.50
C ASN A 51 -5.80 -4.97 3.62
N GLY A 52 -4.62 -4.76 4.19
CA GLY A 52 -3.44 -4.39 3.41
C GLY A 52 -2.27 -3.91 4.25
N MET A 53 -1.38 -3.16 3.63
CA MET A 53 -0.20 -2.59 4.24
C MET A 53 -0.02 -1.17 3.74
N LEU A 54 0.49 -0.29 4.60
CA LEU A 54 1.00 1.01 4.21
C LEU A 54 2.52 0.96 4.17
N VAL A 55 3.10 1.40 3.06
CA VAL A 55 4.52 1.79 2.97
C VAL A 55 4.58 3.28 3.26
N ILE A 56 5.41 3.68 4.21
CA ILE A 56 5.49 5.04 4.71
C ILE A 56 6.93 5.55 4.69
N ASN A 57 7.12 6.87 4.75
CA ASN A 57 8.42 7.44 5.03
C ASN A 57 8.69 7.34 6.54
N GLU A 58 9.63 6.47 6.93
CA GLU A 58 10.00 6.24 8.34
C GLU A 58 10.42 7.55 9.02
N GLN A 59 11.15 8.39 8.30
CA GLN A 59 11.72 9.64 8.80
C GLN A 59 10.89 10.88 8.42
N GLY A 60 9.67 10.69 7.90
CA GLY A 60 8.91 11.78 7.29
C GLY A 60 8.67 12.96 8.25
N LYS A 61 8.52 12.66 9.55
CA LYS A 61 8.39 13.68 10.59
C LYS A 61 9.70 14.43 10.83
N GLU A 62 10.83 13.74 10.99
CA GLU A 62 12.13 14.40 11.20
C GLU A 62 12.57 15.21 9.97
N MET A 63 12.18 14.77 8.77
CA MET A 63 12.43 15.46 7.51
C MET A 63 11.52 16.68 7.28
N ASN A 64 10.59 16.99 8.20
CA ASN A 64 9.58 18.03 8.06
C ASN A 64 8.72 17.88 6.79
N LEU A 65 8.41 16.65 6.40
CA LEU A 65 7.48 16.41 5.31
C LEU A 65 6.06 16.84 5.72
N PRO A 66 5.24 17.30 4.77
CA PRO A 66 3.86 17.67 5.05
C PRO A 66 3.06 16.46 5.55
N LEU A 67 2.11 16.72 6.45
CA LEU A 67 1.16 15.72 6.91
C LEU A 67 0.30 15.24 5.74
N ASN A 68 0.05 13.94 5.64
CA ASN A 68 -0.77 13.38 4.58
C ASN A 68 -2.26 13.53 4.89
N ASP A 69 -3.00 14.23 4.02
CA ASP A 69 -4.42 14.52 4.23
C ASP A 69 -5.26 13.24 4.33
N MET A 70 -4.98 12.26 3.48
CA MET A 70 -5.75 11.02 3.44
C MET A 70 -5.51 10.17 4.70
N ALA A 71 -4.25 10.07 5.14
CA ALA A 71 -3.92 9.41 6.39
C ALA A 71 -4.57 10.12 7.59
N SER A 72 -4.50 11.45 7.64
CA SER A 72 -5.05 12.27 8.72
C SER A 72 -6.56 12.14 8.84
N LYS A 73 -7.28 12.10 7.71
CA LYS A 73 -8.72 11.86 7.68
C LYS A 73 -9.12 10.50 8.26
N ASN A 74 -8.20 9.54 8.29
CA ASN A 74 -8.38 8.22 8.91
C ASN A 74 -7.73 8.10 10.30
N GLY A 75 -7.31 9.23 10.91
CA GLY A 75 -6.75 9.24 12.26
C GLY A 75 -5.27 8.89 12.36
N TYR A 76 -4.53 8.87 11.24
CA TYR A 76 -3.09 8.59 11.22
C TYR A 76 -2.26 9.88 11.07
N SER A 77 -1.22 10.02 11.89
CA SER A 77 -0.24 11.09 11.78
C SER A 77 0.97 10.67 10.93
N LEU A 78 0.74 10.45 9.63
CA LEU A 78 1.77 10.04 8.68
C LEU A 78 2.18 11.20 7.77
N TYR A 79 3.47 11.31 7.50
CA TYR A 79 4.07 12.46 6.81
C TYR A 79 4.67 12.04 5.47
N GLY A 80 4.46 12.86 4.44
CA GLY A 80 4.95 12.62 3.09
C GLY A 80 4.03 11.73 2.25
N ASN A 81 4.63 11.10 1.24
CA ASN A 81 3.96 10.15 0.36
C ASN A 81 3.73 8.82 1.10
N LEU A 82 2.64 8.15 0.79
CA LEU A 82 2.29 6.84 1.34
C LEU A 82 1.86 5.91 0.21
N ILE A 83 2.17 4.63 0.31
CA ILE A 83 1.65 3.63 -0.63
C ILE A 83 0.77 2.66 0.14
N PHE A 84 -0.47 2.50 -0.31
CA PHE A 84 -1.32 1.39 0.15
C PHE A 84 -1.16 0.19 -0.77
N VAL A 85 -0.93 -0.97 -0.16
CA VAL A 85 -0.80 -2.26 -0.84
C VAL A 85 -1.90 -3.19 -0.34
N PRO A 86 -2.88 -3.57 -1.17
CA PRO A 86 -3.98 -4.41 -0.72
C PRO A 86 -3.50 -5.83 -0.39
N LYS A 87 -4.08 -6.42 0.65
CA LYS A 87 -3.88 -7.83 0.99
C LYS A 87 -4.63 -8.71 0.00
N ILE A 88 -4.02 -9.82 -0.42
CA ILE A 88 -4.69 -10.83 -1.23
C ILE A 88 -5.65 -11.60 -0.30
N ILE A 89 -6.95 -11.38 -0.48
CA ILE A 89 -7.97 -12.18 0.16
C ILE A 89 -8.11 -13.46 -0.68
N GLN A 90 -7.58 -14.57 -0.19
CA GLN A 90 -7.92 -15.88 -0.75
C GLN A 90 -9.39 -16.15 -0.42
N ALA A 91 -10.29 -15.84 -1.35
CA ALA A 91 -11.64 -16.36 -1.28
C ALA A 91 -11.54 -17.87 -1.47
N GLU A 92 -12.02 -18.65 -0.51
CA GLU A 92 -12.20 -20.09 -0.74
C GLU A 92 -13.09 -20.26 -1.97
N PRO A 93 -12.73 -21.14 -2.93
CA PRO A 93 -13.58 -21.39 -4.08
C PRO A 93 -14.92 -21.92 -3.58
N VAL A 94 -15.99 -21.15 -3.83
CA VAL A 94 -17.36 -21.62 -3.61
C VAL A 94 -17.59 -22.81 -4.53
N LYS A 95 -17.61 -24.02 -3.95
CA LYS A 95 -18.04 -25.21 -4.67
C LYS A 95 -19.55 -25.11 -4.88
N PHE A 96 -19.97 -24.73 -6.06
CA PHE A 96 -21.36 -24.93 -6.48
C PHE A 96 -21.58 -26.44 -6.65
N ASP A 97 -22.33 -27.06 -5.74
CA ASP A 97 -22.73 -28.45 -5.88
C ASP A 97 -23.91 -28.51 -6.86
N ILE A 98 -23.59 -28.81 -8.13
CA ILE A 98 -24.54 -28.84 -9.26
C ILE A 98 -25.41 -30.11 -9.24
N LYS A 99 -25.38 -30.90 -8.16
CA LYS A 99 -26.05 -32.21 -8.09
C LYS A 99 -27.58 -32.15 -7.94
N ASN A 100 -28.17 -30.95 -7.80
CA ASN A 100 -29.61 -30.76 -7.69
C ASN A 100 -30.19 -29.86 -8.81
N LEU A 101 -29.60 -29.88 -10.01
CA LEU A 101 -30.18 -29.29 -11.22
C LEU A 101 -30.86 -30.35 -12.09
#